data_AF-A0A961MQD2-F1
#
_entry.id   AF-A0A961MQD2-F1
#
_cell.length_a   1.000
_cell.length_b   1.000
_cell.length_c   1.000
_cell.angle_alpha   90.00
_cell.angle_beta   90.00
_cell.angle_gamma   90.00
#
_symmetry.space_group_name_H-M   'P 1'
#
loop_
_entity.id
_entity.type
_entity.pdbx_description
1 polymer ?
#
loop_
_entity_poly.entity_id
_entity_poly.type
_entity_poly.pdbx_seq_one_letter_code
_entity_poly.pdbx_strand_id
1 'polypeptide(L)'
;AAIAGALTGALQNGRMTSYLRWTFLTLGALIWLALFVGHGTWPAFTLSREIMDWAIFVIIVVSIVMVLRTHSRLTAITALGGVGSGIAIIFVLYGAIDVAMTQLFVEILVVIFLAIAMVRLPPTGAMPFKVGNALVAAVLGLGVFVVQLSVLGTDLDLFMTVFFEQSSVPSALGHNIVNVILVDFRGFDTMGEISVVVIAGVASIAALRAGRRTLR
;
A
#
# COMPACT_ATOMS: atom_id res chain seq x y z
N ALA A 1 28.05 16.95 -26.53
CA ALA A 1 28.63 15.74 -25.91
C ALA A 1 28.67 15.82 -24.38
N ALA A 2 29.29 16.84 -23.78
CA ALA A 2 29.44 16.95 -22.32
C ALA A 2 28.11 16.99 -21.53
N ILE A 3 27.12 17.76 -22.01
CA ILE A 3 25.79 17.87 -21.37
C ILE A 3 25.04 16.53 -21.39
N ALA A 4 25.08 15.81 -22.52
CA ALA A 4 24.47 14.50 -22.65
C ALA A 4 25.11 13.48 -21.69
N GLY A 5 26.46 13.48 -21.58
CA GLY A 5 27.16 12.63 -20.61
C GLY A 5 26.81 12.94 -19.16
N ALA A 6 26.67 14.22 -18.80
CA ALA A 6 26.27 14.65 -17.46
C ALA A 6 24.83 14.23 -17.11
N LEU A 7 23.89 14.38 -18.06
CA LEU A 7 22.50 13.94 -17.91
C LEU A 7 22.41 12.42 -17.73
N THR A 8 23.09 11.65 -18.58
CA THR A 8 23.14 10.19 -18.46
C THR A 8 23.78 9.77 -17.13
N GLY A 9 24.87 10.41 -16.72
CA GLY A 9 25.50 10.15 -15.42
C GLY A 9 24.62 10.48 -14.22
N ALA A 10 23.74 11.48 -14.34
CA ALA A 10 22.80 11.84 -13.27
C ALA A 10 21.60 10.88 -13.20
N LEU A 11 21.04 10.51 -14.36
CA LEU A 11 19.83 9.68 -14.46
C LEU A 11 20.14 8.18 -14.38
N GLN A 12 21.11 7.70 -15.15
CA GLN A 12 21.47 6.28 -15.29
C GLN A 12 22.71 5.91 -14.46
N ASN A 13 22.74 6.31 -13.19
CA ASN A 13 23.89 6.06 -12.31
C ASN A 13 23.97 4.64 -11.74
N GLY A 14 23.07 3.73 -12.15
CA GLY A 14 23.04 2.33 -11.71
C GLY A 14 22.55 2.11 -10.27
N ARG A 15 22.16 3.16 -9.54
CA ARG A 15 21.75 3.05 -8.13
C ARG A 15 20.23 3.09 -8.00
N MET A 16 19.65 2.03 -7.43
CA MET A 16 18.20 1.93 -7.21
C MET A 16 17.62 3.10 -6.39
N THR A 17 18.34 3.59 -5.39
CA THR A 17 17.91 4.76 -4.60
C THR A 17 17.73 6.02 -5.46
N SER A 18 18.56 6.21 -6.49
CA SER A 18 18.45 7.35 -7.38
C SER A 18 17.23 7.22 -8.28
N TYR A 19 17.00 6.03 -8.86
CA TYR A 19 15.82 5.75 -9.67
C TYR A 19 14.53 5.95 -8.88
N LEU A 20 14.44 5.36 -7.67
CA LEU A 20 13.29 5.54 -6.78
C LEU A 20 13.06 7.02 -6.42
N ARG A 21 14.14 7.77 -6.14
CA ARG A 21 14.02 9.19 -5.83
C ARG A 21 13.44 9.98 -6.99
N TRP A 22 13.91 9.74 -8.22
CA TRP A 22 13.35 10.38 -9.42
C TRP A 22 11.90 9.98 -9.65
N THR A 23 11.57 8.69 -9.55
CA THR A 23 10.18 8.22 -9.67
C THR A 23 9.24 8.90 -8.67
N PHE A 24 9.60 8.92 -7.38
CA PHE A 24 8.77 9.55 -6.35
C PHE A 24 8.69 11.07 -6.50
N LEU A 25 9.77 11.73 -6.94
CA LEU A 25 9.74 13.15 -7.27
C LEU A 25 8.80 13.45 -8.43
N THR A 26 8.85 12.66 -9.51
CA THR A 26 7.95 12.82 -10.65
C THR A 26 6.50 12.58 -10.26
N LEU A 27 6.22 11.53 -9.48
CA LEU A 27 4.88 11.24 -8.99
C LEU A 27 4.37 12.36 -8.08
N GLY A 28 5.19 12.83 -7.14
CA GLY A 28 4.86 13.96 -6.27
C GLY A 28 4.58 15.22 -7.08
N ALA A 29 5.43 15.55 -8.05
CA ALA A 29 5.25 16.71 -8.92
C ALA A 29 3.92 16.63 -9.70
N LEU A 30 3.55 15.46 -10.23
CA LEU A 30 2.28 15.26 -10.92
C LEU A 30 1.08 15.40 -9.99
N ILE A 31 1.16 14.86 -8.76
CA ILE A 31 0.10 15.01 -7.75
C ILE A 31 -0.10 16.48 -7.39
N TRP A 32 0.98 17.21 -7.09
CA TRP A 32 0.90 18.63 -6.75
C TRP A 32 0.46 19.48 -7.94
N LEU A 33 0.88 19.14 -9.16
CA LEU A 33 0.37 19.79 -10.38
C LEU A 33 -1.13 19.55 -10.55
N ALA A 34 -1.61 18.32 -10.34
CA ALA A 34 -3.03 18.00 -10.41
C ALA A 34 -3.84 18.75 -9.34
N LEU A 35 -3.31 18.89 -8.12
CA LEU A 35 -3.93 19.69 -7.06
C LEU A 35 -3.94 21.20 -7.39
N PHE A 36 -2.89 21.69 -8.05
CA PHE A 36 -2.77 23.11 -8.39
C PHE A 36 -3.67 23.52 -9.57
N VAL A 37 -3.81 22.63 -10.56
CA VAL A 37 -4.65 22.87 -11.75
C VAL A 37 -6.11 22.46 -11.50
N GLY A 38 -6.33 21.47 -10.65
CA GLY A 38 -7.65 20.97 -10.30
C GLY A 38 -8.43 21.90 -9.39
N HIS A 39 -9.76 21.86 -9.52
CA HIS A 39 -10.66 22.56 -8.61
C HIS A 39 -11.15 21.54 -7.58
N GLY A 40 -10.38 21.37 -6.50
CA GLY A 40 -10.74 20.46 -5.42
C GLY A 40 -11.95 20.96 -4.63
N THR A 41 -12.90 20.07 -4.36
CA THR A 41 -13.95 20.27 -3.36
C THR A 41 -13.39 19.89 -1.99
N TRP A 42 -13.56 20.75 -0.99
CA TRP A 42 -13.03 20.51 0.35
C TRP A 42 -14.14 20.05 1.27
N PRO A 43 -14.00 18.88 1.93
CA PRO A 43 -15.02 18.40 2.87
C PRO A 43 -15.06 19.30 4.11
N ALA A 44 -16.21 19.33 4.78
CA ALA A 44 -16.31 19.95 6.09
C ALA A 44 -15.47 19.15 7.10
N PHE A 45 -14.60 19.84 7.85
CA PHE A 45 -13.80 19.18 8.88
C PHE A 45 -14.62 19.01 10.16
N THR A 46 -14.98 17.77 10.46
CA THR A 46 -15.56 17.37 11.74
C THR A 46 -14.63 16.37 12.42
N LEU A 47 -14.15 16.72 13.61
CA LEU A 47 -13.39 15.78 14.44
C LEU A 47 -14.31 14.69 14.95
N SER A 48 -13.88 13.43 14.82
CA SER A 48 -14.61 12.31 15.42
C SER A 48 -14.64 12.46 16.93
N ARG A 49 -15.82 12.19 17.50
CA ARG A 49 -16.06 12.14 18.95
C ARG A 49 -15.94 10.72 19.50
N GLU A 50 -15.80 9.73 18.62
CA GLU A 50 -15.74 8.34 19.02
C GLU A 50 -14.34 8.00 19.54
N ILE A 51 -14.29 7.43 20.76
CA ILE A 51 -13.03 7.02 21.40
C ILE A 51 -12.32 5.96 20.55
N MET A 52 -13.08 5.12 19.85
CA MET A 52 -12.56 4.04 19.04
C MET A 52 -11.71 4.53 17.86
N ASP A 53 -12.14 5.59 17.18
CA ASP A 53 -11.38 6.19 16.06
C ASP A 53 -10.01 6.69 16.53
N TRP A 54 -9.98 7.36 17.68
CA TRP A 54 -8.74 7.84 18.29
C TRP A 54 -7.85 6.69 18.76
N ALA A 55 -8.43 5.63 19.33
CA ALA A 55 -7.67 4.46 19.74
C ALA A 55 -6.98 3.79 18.53
N ILE A 56 -7.69 3.62 17.41
CA ILE A 56 -7.14 3.06 16.17
C ILE A 56 -6.06 3.97 15.59
N PHE A 57 -6.33 5.28 15.55
CA PHE A 57 -5.35 6.27 15.10
C PHE A 57 -4.06 6.19 15.91
N VAL A 58 -4.16 6.13 17.25
CA VAL A 58 -3.00 5.99 18.14
C VAL A 58 -2.25 4.69 17.88
N ILE A 59 -2.94 3.56 17.72
CA ILE A 59 -2.30 2.27 17.39
C ILE A 59 -1.50 2.38 16.09
N ILE A 60 -2.09 2.93 15.04
CA ILE A 60 -1.42 3.09 13.73
C ILE A 60 -0.21 4.02 13.85
N VAL A 61 -0.36 5.18 14.51
CA VAL A 61 0.73 6.15 14.68
C VAL A 61 1.88 5.57 15.50
N VAL A 62 1.58 4.89 16.62
CA VAL A 62 2.61 4.24 17.45
C VAL A 62 3.35 3.17 16.65
N SER A 63 2.64 2.35 15.88
CA SER A 63 3.25 1.37 14.99
C SER A 63 4.16 2.01 13.94
N ILE A 64 3.73 3.09 13.27
CA ILE A 64 4.56 3.82 12.30
C ILE A 64 5.82 4.39 12.97
N VAL A 65 5.67 5.02 14.14
CA VAL A 65 6.81 5.56 14.89
C VAL A 65 7.80 4.45 15.24
N MET A 66 7.31 3.28 15.64
CA MET A 66 8.14 2.12 15.95
C MET A 66 8.89 1.61 14.72
N VAL A 67 8.23 1.52 13.56
CA VAL A 67 8.86 1.15 12.27
C VAL A 67 10.00 2.10 11.93
N LEU A 68 9.81 3.41 12.13
CA LEU A 68 10.81 4.43 11.76
C LEU A 68 11.98 4.55 12.75
N ARG A 69 11.77 4.18 14.01
CA ARG A 69 12.77 4.36 15.09
C ARG A 69 13.57 3.09 15.38
N THR A 70 13.00 1.91 15.15
CA THR A 70 13.66 0.66 15.53
C THR A 70 14.89 0.37 14.66
N HIS A 71 15.94 -0.14 15.30
CA HIS A 71 17.10 -0.70 14.60
C HIS A 71 16.94 -2.19 14.28
N SER A 72 15.99 -2.87 14.92
CA SER A 72 15.70 -4.28 14.71
C SER A 72 14.71 -4.46 13.57
N ARG A 73 15.12 -5.19 12.52
CA ARG A 73 14.26 -5.50 11.37
C ARG A 73 13.03 -6.30 11.79
N LEU A 74 13.20 -7.28 12.68
CA LEU A 74 12.07 -8.10 13.14
C LEU A 74 11.02 -7.21 13.84
N THR A 75 11.49 -6.28 14.66
CA THR A 75 10.59 -5.33 15.34
C THR A 75 9.92 -4.37 14.37
N ALA A 76 10.60 -3.94 13.31
CA ALA A 76 9.99 -3.13 12.25
C ALA A 76 8.89 -3.91 11.53
N ILE A 77 9.14 -5.18 11.21
CA ILE A 77 8.18 -6.06 10.53
C ILE A 77 6.96 -6.30 11.42
N THR A 78 7.15 -6.60 12.71
CA THR A 78 6.02 -6.76 13.63
C THR A 78 5.23 -5.47 13.84
N ALA A 79 5.92 -4.31 13.88
CA ALA A 79 5.26 -3.02 13.98
C ALA A 79 4.45 -2.68 12.71
N LEU A 80 4.95 -3.05 11.53
CA LEU A 80 4.21 -2.97 10.27
C LEU A 80 2.92 -3.82 10.35
N GLY A 81 3.00 -5.02 10.94
CA GLY A 81 1.85 -5.85 11.28
C GLY A 81 0.78 -5.14 12.12
N GLY A 82 1.20 -4.29 13.04
CA GLY A 82 0.30 -3.44 13.82
C GLY A 82 -0.39 -2.35 12.99
N VAL A 83 0.29 -1.79 11.98
CA VAL A 83 -0.34 -0.86 11.02
C VAL A 83 -1.43 -1.59 10.23
N GLY A 84 -1.12 -2.76 9.67
CA GLY A 84 -2.07 -3.57 8.91
C GLY A 84 -3.27 -4.01 9.74
N SER A 85 -3.04 -4.38 11.01
CA SER A 85 -4.10 -4.73 11.96
C SER A 85 -5.00 -3.53 12.28
N GLY A 86 -4.44 -2.33 12.45
CA GLY A 86 -5.21 -1.09 12.60
C GLY A 86 -6.11 -0.82 11.39
N ILE A 87 -5.59 -1.01 10.18
CA ILE A 87 -6.35 -0.89 8.92
C ILE A 87 -7.46 -1.94 8.84
N ALA A 88 -7.20 -3.18 9.25
CA ALA A 88 -8.22 -4.23 9.27
C ALA A 88 -9.39 -3.89 10.21
N ILE A 89 -9.10 -3.30 11.39
CA ILE A 89 -10.14 -2.82 12.30
C ILE A 89 -10.99 -1.74 11.63
N ILE A 90 -10.37 -0.80 10.89
CA ILE A 90 -11.11 0.21 10.11
C ILE A 90 -12.08 -0.49 9.14
N PHE A 91 -11.63 -1.50 8.39
CA PHE A 91 -12.53 -2.23 7.48
C PHE A 91 -13.70 -2.91 8.19
N VAL A 92 -13.49 -3.50 9.36
CA VAL A 92 -14.58 -4.08 10.16
C VAL A 92 -15.59 -3.00 10.57
N LEU A 93 -15.12 -1.83 11.02
CA LEU A 93 -15.99 -0.74 11.44
C LEU A 93 -16.86 -0.19 10.30
N TYR A 94 -16.33 -0.16 9.09
CA TYR A 94 -17.07 0.27 7.90
C TYR A 94 -17.81 -0.88 7.19
N GLY A 95 -17.96 -2.05 7.84
CA GLY A 95 -18.75 -3.17 7.33
C GLY A 95 -18.08 -4.01 6.22
N ALA A 96 -16.82 -3.73 5.89
CA ALA A 96 -16.04 -4.44 4.89
C ALA A 96 -15.36 -5.70 5.47
N ILE A 97 -16.14 -6.65 5.98
CA ILE A 97 -15.63 -7.81 6.73
C ILE A 97 -14.74 -8.74 5.89
N ASP A 98 -15.08 -8.99 4.62
CA ASP A 98 -14.28 -9.84 3.73
C ASP A 98 -12.91 -9.22 3.44
N VAL A 99 -12.88 -7.90 3.25
CA VAL A 99 -11.63 -7.14 3.07
C VAL A 99 -10.81 -7.14 4.37
N ALA A 100 -11.45 -7.03 5.52
CA ALA A 100 -10.76 -7.11 6.82
C ALA A 100 -10.11 -8.47 7.06
N MET A 101 -10.82 -9.57 6.79
CA MET A 101 -10.28 -10.93 6.97
C MET A 101 -9.08 -11.17 6.05
N THR A 102 -9.18 -10.77 4.77
CA THR A 102 -8.07 -10.90 3.82
C THR A 102 -6.89 -10.01 4.22
N GLN A 103 -7.13 -8.79 4.68
CA GLN A 103 -6.09 -7.89 5.20
C GLN A 103 -5.31 -8.55 6.35
N LEU A 104 -5.99 -9.14 7.33
CA LEU A 104 -5.32 -9.82 8.45
C LEU A 104 -4.53 -11.04 8.00
N PHE A 105 -5.09 -11.87 7.11
CA PHE A 105 -4.36 -13.04 6.61
C PHE A 105 -3.11 -12.65 5.82
N VAL A 106 -3.22 -11.68 4.91
CA VAL A 106 -2.08 -11.19 4.14
C VAL A 106 -1.04 -10.57 5.06
N GLU A 107 -1.45 -9.79 6.06
CA GLU A 107 -0.53 -9.17 7.02
C GLU A 107 0.26 -10.24 7.79
N ILE A 108 -0.40 -11.27 8.29
CA ILE A 108 0.24 -12.39 8.98
C ILE A 108 1.24 -13.09 8.04
N LEU A 109 0.85 -13.38 6.79
CA LEU A 109 1.73 -14.01 5.81
C LEU A 109 2.96 -13.14 5.48
N VAL A 110 2.78 -11.84 5.28
CA VAL A 110 3.87 -10.89 5.01
C VAL A 110 4.84 -10.85 6.18
N VAL A 111 4.33 -10.74 7.42
CA VAL A 111 5.16 -10.75 8.63
C VAL A 111 5.97 -12.04 8.72
N ILE A 112 5.33 -13.20 8.51
CA ILE A 112 5.99 -14.51 8.57
C ILE A 112 7.06 -14.63 7.49
N PHE A 113 6.73 -14.38 6.23
CA PHE A 113 7.67 -14.54 5.11
C PHE A 113 8.84 -13.55 5.21
N LEU A 114 8.57 -12.30 5.57
CA LEU A 114 9.62 -11.30 5.71
C LEU A 114 10.50 -11.59 6.94
N ALA A 115 9.94 -12.08 8.05
CA ALA A 115 10.71 -12.53 9.20
C ALA A 115 11.65 -13.70 8.83
N ILE A 116 11.14 -14.73 8.15
CA ILE A 116 11.96 -15.88 7.69
C ILE A 116 13.06 -15.42 6.74
N ALA A 117 12.76 -14.52 5.80
CA ALA A 117 13.74 -13.97 4.87
C ALA A 117 14.82 -13.16 5.60
N MET A 118 14.43 -12.36 6.59
CA MET A 118 15.35 -11.50 7.34
C MET A 118 16.33 -12.27 8.22
N VAL A 119 15.93 -13.43 8.77
CA VAL A 119 16.83 -14.30 9.56
C VAL A 119 18.05 -14.75 8.73
N ARG A 120 17.92 -14.82 7.40
CA ARG A 120 19.00 -15.27 6.50
C ARG A 120 19.88 -14.13 5.97
N LEU A 121 19.53 -12.88 6.23
CA LEU A 121 20.28 -11.73 5.72
C LEU A 121 21.27 -11.24 6.78
N PRO A 122 22.49 -10.82 6.38
CA PRO A 122 23.44 -10.26 7.33
C PRO A 122 22.83 -9.01 8.00
N PRO A 123 23.17 -8.74 9.27
CA PRO A 123 22.76 -7.51 9.92
C PRO A 123 23.31 -6.33 9.11
N THR A 124 22.43 -5.42 8.69
CA THR A 124 22.86 -4.14 8.12
C THR A 124 23.03 -3.16 9.25
N GLY A 125 24.12 -2.40 9.23
CA GLY A 125 24.30 -1.28 10.16
C GLY A 125 23.19 -0.22 10.00
N ALA A 126 23.17 0.74 10.94
CA ALA A 126 22.24 1.86 10.87
C ALA A 126 22.43 2.62 9.56
N MET A 127 21.36 2.75 8.76
CA MET A 127 21.40 3.60 7.58
C MET A 127 21.35 5.06 8.03
N PRO A 128 22.22 5.94 7.50
CA PRO A 128 22.22 7.34 7.86
C PRO A 128 20.91 7.99 7.42
N PHE A 129 20.32 8.80 8.29
CA PHE A 129 19.13 9.58 7.96
C PHE A 129 19.49 10.61 6.87
N LYS A 130 18.76 10.57 5.76
CA LYS A 130 18.94 11.49 4.64
C LYS A 130 17.76 12.44 4.58
N VAL A 131 17.99 13.70 4.96
CA VAL A 131 16.97 14.76 4.95
C VAL A 131 16.26 14.85 3.59
N GLY A 132 17.01 14.72 2.49
CA GLY A 132 16.43 14.71 1.14
C GLY A 132 15.39 13.61 0.89
N ASN A 133 15.59 12.42 1.47
CA ASN A 133 14.61 11.33 1.34
C ASN A 133 13.38 11.60 2.20
N ALA A 134 13.56 12.15 3.40
CA ALA A 134 12.45 12.53 4.28
C ALA A 134 11.59 13.64 3.66
N LEU A 135 12.21 14.63 3.02
CA LEU A 135 11.50 15.68 2.28
C LEU A 135 10.68 15.11 1.13
N VAL A 136 11.25 14.21 0.32
CA VAL A 136 10.51 13.56 -0.78
C VAL A 136 9.33 12.75 -0.25
N ALA A 137 9.52 11.98 0.82
CA ALA A 137 8.45 11.20 1.44
C ALA A 137 7.34 12.10 2.01
N ALA A 138 7.69 13.20 2.67
CA ALA A 138 6.73 14.14 3.23
C ALA A 138 5.93 14.86 2.13
N VAL A 139 6.59 15.35 1.08
CA VAL A 139 5.93 16.03 -0.05
C VAL A 139 4.98 15.07 -0.77
N LEU A 140 5.39 13.82 -1.01
CA LEU A 140 4.54 12.82 -1.64
C LEU A 140 3.36 12.44 -0.73
N GLY A 141 3.62 12.14 0.54
CA GLY A 141 2.59 11.73 1.51
C GLY A 141 1.55 12.82 1.76
N LEU A 142 1.99 14.08 1.92
CA LEU A 142 1.08 15.22 2.03
C LEU A 142 0.26 15.43 0.76
N GLY A 143 0.88 15.28 -0.41
CA GLY A 143 0.16 15.37 -1.69
C GLY A 143 -0.95 14.32 -1.79
N VAL A 144 -0.65 13.05 -1.50
CA VAL A 144 -1.64 11.96 -1.49
C VAL A 144 -2.74 12.24 -0.46
N PHE A 145 -2.37 12.70 0.74
CA PHE A 145 -3.33 13.06 1.78
C PHE A 145 -4.29 14.18 1.34
N VAL A 146 -3.77 15.26 0.75
CA VAL A 146 -4.60 16.38 0.26
C VAL A 146 -5.49 15.94 -0.90
N VAL A 147 -4.99 15.11 -1.83
CA VAL A 147 -5.82 14.51 -2.88
C VAL A 147 -6.96 13.70 -2.26
N GLN A 148 -6.66 12.81 -1.31
CA GLN A 148 -7.68 11.99 -0.67
C GLN A 148 -8.73 12.85 0.06
N LEU A 149 -8.31 13.92 0.74
CA LEU A 149 -9.24 14.88 1.34
C LEU A 149 -10.13 15.54 0.29
N SER A 150 -9.58 15.93 -0.87
CA SER A 150 -10.37 16.54 -1.94
C SER A 150 -11.43 15.58 -2.52
N VAL A 151 -11.09 14.29 -2.64
CA VAL A 151 -12.00 13.25 -3.10
C VAL A 151 -13.14 13.03 -2.09
N LEU A 152 -12.86 13.11 -0.79
CA LEU A 152 -13.91 13.03 0.25
C LEU A 152 -14.88 14.22 0.22
N GLY A 153 -14.50 15.34 -0.41
CA GLY A 153 -15.39 16.48 -0.63
C GLY A 153 -16.31 16.33 -1.85
N THR A 154 -16.10 15.30 -2.69
CA THR A 154 -16.95 15.04 -3.87
C THR A 154 -18.14 14.16 -3.53
N ASP A 155 -19.27 14.40 -4.20
CA ASP A 155 -20.45 13.55 -4.06
C ASP A 155 -20.18 12.15 -4.63
N LEU A 156 -20.52 11.14 -3.84
CA LEU A 156 -20.38 9.74 -4.25
C LEU A 156 -21.55 9.34 -5.14
N ASP A 157 -21.27 8.96 -6.40
CA ASP A 157 -22.27 8.34 -7.27
C ASP A 157 -22.54 6.90 -6.83
N LEU A 158 -23.77 6.65 -6.37
CA LEU A 158 -24.22 5.35 -5.85
C LEU A 158 -24.75 4.41 -6.93
N PHE A 159 -24.74 4.78 -8.22
CA PHE A 159 -25.28 3.96 -9.30
C PHE A 159 -24.80 2.49 -9.25
N MET A 160 -23.49 2.27 -9.12
CA MET A 160 -22.91 0.92 -9.05
C MET A 160 -23.31 0.17 -7.78
N THR A 161 -23.38 0.85 -6.64
CA THR A 161 -23.82 0.25 -5.37
C THR A 161 -25.25 -0.27 -5.50
N VAL A 162 -26.16 0.57 -6.02
CA VAL A 162 -27.56 0.20 -6.23
C VAL A 162 -27.70 -0.93 -7.25
N PHE A 163 -26.94 -0.88 -8.34
CA PHE A 163 -26.95 -1.95 -9.35
C PHE A 163 -26.59 -3.31 -8.76
N PHE A 164 -25.50 -3.40 -8.00
CA PHE A 164 -25.08 -4.67 -7.39
C PHE A 164 -26.03 -5.13 -6.30
N GLU A 165 -26.54 -4.22 -5.46
CA GLU A 165 -27.53 -4.57 -4.43
C GLU A 165 -28.79 -5.19 -5.04
N GLN A 166 -29.29 -4.63 -6.15
CA GLN A 166 -30.49 -5.12 -6.83
C GLN A 166 -30.25 -6.37 -7.67
N SER A 167 -29.04 -6.57 -8.18
CA SER A 167 -28.73 -7.65 -9.14
C SER A 167 -28.09 -8.89 -8.51
N SER A 168 -27.45 -8.78 -7.34
CA SER A 168 -26.68 -9.90 -6.74
C SER A 168 -27.51 -11.14 -6.47
N VAL A 169 -28.71 -11.00 -5.89
CA VAL A 169 -29.59 -12.16 -5.63
C VAL A 169 -30.29 -12.62 -6.90
N PRO A 170 -30.95 -11.75 -7.71
CA PRO A 170 -31.70 -12.21 -8.88
C PRO A 170 -30.82 -12.79 -10.00
N SER A 171 -29.62 -12.25 -10.21
CA SER A 171 -28.76 -12.63 -11.33
C SER A 171 -27.69 -13.66 -10.97
N ALA A 172 -27.21 -13.67 -9.72
CA ALA A 172 -26.09 -14.51 -9.29
C ALA A 172 -26.40 -15.37 -8.03
N LEU A 173 -27.64 -15.33 -7.52
CA LEU A 173 -28.14 -16.18 -6.43
C LEU A 173 -27.36 -16.05 -5.11
N GLY A 174 -26.62 -14.95 -4.92
CA GLY A 174 -25.75 -14.76 -3.76
C GLY A 174 -26.16 -13.56 -2.91
N HIS A 175 -26.16 -13.77 -1.58
CA HIS A 175 -26.45 -12.71 -0.60
C HIS A 175 -25.20 -11.94 -0.15
N ASN A 176 -24.01 -12.54 -0.26
CA ASN A 176 -22.77 -11.81 -0.06
C ASN A 176 -22.43 -11.05 -1.35
N ILE A 177 -22.84 -9.79 -1.41
CA ILE A 177 -22.65 -8.91 -2.57
C ILE A 177 -21.17 -8.81 -2.95
N VAL A 178 -20.25 -8.75 -1.98
CA VAL A 178 -18.80 -8.66 -2.24
C VAL A 178 -18.32 -9.90 -2.98
N ASN A 179 -18.65 -11.09 -2.48
CA ASN A 179 -18.27 -12.35 -3.12
C ASN A 179 -18.90 -12.50 -4.52
N VAL A 180 -20.16 -12.10 -4.68
CA VAL A 180 -20.85 -12.12 -5.99
C VAL A 180 -20.17 -11.18 -6.98
N ILE A 181 -19.74 -9.99 -6.56
CA ILE A 181 -18.97 -9.10 -7.43
C ILE A 181 -17.67 -9.77 -7.86
N LEU A 182 -16.94 -10.38 -6.93
CA LEU A 182 -15.63 -10.98 -7.19
C LEU A 182 -15.69 -12.21 -8.10
N VAL A 183 -16.72 -13.06 -7.96
CA VAL A 183 -16.78 -14.35 -8.67
C VAL A 183 -17.66 -14.31 -9.92
N ASP A 184 -18.77 -13.57 -9.89
CA ASP A 184 -19.74 -13.55 -10.99
C ASP A 184 -19.59 -12.28 -11.86
N PHE A 185 -19.83 -11.09 -11.31
CA PHE A 185 -19.85 -9.86 -12.11
C PHE A 185 -18.46 -9.45 -12.63
N ARG A 186 -17.43 -9.66 -11.81
CA ARG A 186 -16.02 -9.33 -12.10
C ARG A 186 -15.11 -10.55 -11.92
N GLY A 187 -15.63 -11.74 -12.20
CA GLY A 187 -14.88 -13.01 -12.16
C GLY A 187 -13.61 -13.04 -13.01
N PHE A 188 -13.54 -12.20 -14.05
CA PHE A 188 -12.34 -12.09 -14.88
C PHE A 188 -11.18 -11.41 -14.14
N ASP A 189 -11.46 -10.44 -13.27
CA ASP A 189 -10.44 -9.76 -12.47
C ASP A 189 -9.85 -10.73 -11.43
N THR A 190 -10.69 -11.53 -10.77
CA THR A 190 -10.22 -12.55 -9.81
C THR A 190 -9.45 -13.68 -10.47
N MET A 191 -9.83 -14.10 -11.68
CA MET A 191 -9.01 -15.02 -12.48
C MET A 191 -7.62 -14.43 -12.77
N GLY A 192 -7.55 -13.14 -13.08
CA GLY A 192 -6.29 -12.40 -13.26
C GLY A 192 -5.45 -12.35 -11.99
N GLU A 193 -6.05 -12.02 -10.84
CA GLU A 193 -5.38 -11.99 -9.54
C GLU A 193 -4.78 -13.36 -9.16
N ILE A 194 -5.57 -14.44 -9.29
CA ILE A 194 -5.09 -15.81 -9.02
C ILE A 194 -3.94 -16.15 -9.97
N SER A 195 -4.02 -15.78 -11.24
CA SER A 195 -2.95 -16.00 -12.22
C SER A 195 -1.65 -15.31 -11.80
N VAL A 196 -1.72 -14.07 -11.30
CA VAL A 196 -0.56 -13.33 -10.78
C VAL A 196 0.04 -14.04 -9.56
N VAL A 197 -0.77 -14.52 -8.62
CA VAL A 197 -0.29 -15.26 -7.44
C VAL A 197 0.40 -16.56 -7.85
N VAL A 198 -0.17 -17.32 -8.79
CA VAL A 198 0.43 -18.55 -9.32
C VAL A 198 1.78 -18.26 -9.98
N ILE A 199 1.85 -17.24 -10.83
CA ILE A 199 3.09 -16.83 -11.51
C ILE A 199 4.14 -16.38 -10.47
N ALA A 200 3.76 -15.59 -9.47
CA ALA A 200 4.66 -15.17 -8.40
C ALA A 200 5.20 -16.36 -7.59
N GLY A 201 4.37 -17.35 -7.31
CA GLY A 201 4.78 -18.60 -6.66
C GLY A 201 5.78 -19.40 -7.49
N VAL A 202 5.51 -19.60 -8.78
CA VAL A 202 6.42 -20.30 -9.71
C VAL A 202 7.74 -19.54 -9.86
N ALA A 203 7.70 -18.23 -10.05
CA ALA A 203 8.88 -17.37 -10.16
C ALA A 203 9.74 -17.41 -8.88
N SER A 204 9.09 -17.42 -7.70
CA SER A 204 9.79 -17.53 -6.41
C SER A 204 10.54 -18.86 -6.29
N ILE A 205 9.92 -19.98 -6.70
CA ILE A 205 10.58 -21.29 -6.72
C ILE A 205 11.76 -21.29 -7.69
N ALA A 206 11.58 -20.73 -8.88
CA ALA A 206 12.65 -20.61 -9.88
C ALA A 206 13.84 -19.79 -9.35
N ALA A 207 13.58 -18.64 -8.72
CA ALA A 207 14.60 -17.78 -8.13
C ALA A 207 15.36 -18.49 -6.99
N LEU A 208 14.66 -19.19 -6.11
CA LEU A 208 15.28 -19.96 -5.02
C LEU A 208 16.16 -21.10 -5.54
N ARG A 209 15.77 -21.75 -6.66
CA ARG A 209 16.58 -22.79 -7.30
C ARG A 209 17.82 -22.21 -7.99
N ALA A 210 17.68 -21.08 -8.67
CA ALA A 210 18.80 -20.41 -9.34
C ALA A 210 19.87 -19.96 -8.33
N GLY A 211 19.47 -19.32 -7.23
CA GLY A 211 20.40 -18.84 -6.20
C GLY A 211 21.19 -19.97 -5.51
N ARG A 212 20.62 -21.17 -5.39
CA ARG A 212 21.35 -22.35 -4.84
C ARG A 212 22.43 -22.88 -5.78
N ARG A 213 22.30 -22.68 -7.10
CA ARG A 213 23.32 -23.11 -8.07
C ARG A 213 24.56 -22.20 -8.07
N THR A 214 24.42 -20.93 -7.71
CA THR A 214 25.54 -19.98 -7.64
C THR A 214 26.37 -20.14 -6.36
N LEU A 215 25.82 -20.82 -5.34
CA LEU A 215 26.48 -21.10 -4.06
C LEU A 215 27.18 -22.48 -4.00
N ARG A 216 27.05 -23.28 -5.07
CA ARG A 216 27.80 -24.53 -5.27
C ARG A 216 28.85 -24.31 -6.33
#